data_AF-A0A1F6N976-F1
#
_entry.id   AF-A0A1F6N976-F1
#
_cell.length_a   1.000
_cell.length_b   1.000
_cell.length_c   1.000
_cell.angle_alpha   90.00
_cell.angle_beta   90.00
_cell.angle_gamma   90.00
#
_symmetry.space_group_name_H-M   'P 1'
#
loop_
_entity.id
_entity.type
_entity.pdbx_description
1 polymer ?
#
loop_
_entity_poly.entity_id
_entity_poly.type
_entity_poly.pdbx_seq_one_letter_code
_entity_poly.pdbx_strand_id
1 'polypeptide(L)'
;MNVRIFAASLRHDLPTLDLHGLYPSEALERLEIFLYTTSHQDTAAKIIYGIGTGKLEEAVNAYLRKHPAIDHVIGETGYCIILFAN
;
A
#
# COMPACT_ATOMS: atom_id res chain seq x y z
N MET A 1 17.98 9.42 1.11
CA MET A 1 16.59 9.23 0.64
C MET A 1 16.65 8.66 -0.78
N ASN A 2 16.03 7.51 -1.05
CA ASN A 2 16.08 6.85 -2.36
C ASN A 2 15.27 7.68 -3.38
N VAL A 3 15.83 7.94 -4.58
CA VAL A 3 15.21 8.80 -5.60
C VAL A 3 13.84 8.28 -6.05
N ARG A 4 13.64 6.95 -6.05
CA ARG A 4 12.36 6.32 -6.42
C ARG A 4 11.27 6.63 -5.40
N ILE A 5 11.62 6.61 -4.11
CA ILE A 5 10.72 6.91 -3.00
C ILE A 5 10.25 8.37 -3.09
N PHE A 6 11.20 9.29 -3.31
CA PHE A 6 10.89 10.71 -3.43
C PHE A 6 10.02 11.01 -4.66
N ALA A 7 10.33 10.42 -5.81
CA ALA A 7 9.52 10.58 -7.02
C ALA A 7 8.10 10.02 -6.84
N ALA A 8 7.95 8.85 -6.21
CA ALA A 8 6.64 8.28 -5.91
C ALA A 8 5.82 9.17 -4.95
N SER A 9 6.44 9.77 -3.93
CA SER A 9 5.74 10.69 -3.02
C SER A 9 5.25 11.99 -3.68
N LEU A 10 5.83 12.38 -4.83
CA LEU A 10 5.45 13.57 -5.59
C LEU A 10 4.35 13.29 -6.64
N ARG A 11 4.11 12.01 -6.95
CA ARG A 11 3.09 11.60 -7.92
C ARG A 11 1.69 11.72 -7.31
N HIS A 12 0.85 12.51 -7.95
CA HIS A 12 -0.56 12.67 -7.58
C HIS A 12 -1.47 11.61 -8.25
N ASP A 13 -0.92 10.81 -9.16
CA ASP A 13 -1.62 9.88 -10.05
C ASP A 13 -1.36 8.41 -9.71
N LEU A 14 -0.91 8.10 -8.49
CA LEU A 14 -0.68 6.72 -8.08
C LEU A 14 -2.01 5.94 -8.05
N PRO A 15 -2.04 4.70 -8.59
CA PRO A 15 -3.11 3.78 -8.29
C PRO A 15 -3.33 3.72 -6.79
N THR A 16 -4.56 3.97 -6.37
CA THR A 16 -4.91 4.13 -4.96
C THR A 16 -5.98 3.14 -4.58
N LEU A 17 -5.71 2.36 -3.54
CA LEU A 17 -6.70 1.50 -2.90
C LEU A 17 -7.10 2.12 -1.58
N ASP A 18 -8.41 2.28 -1.39
CA ASP A 18 -8.98 2.76 -0.14
C ASP A 18 -9.64 1.60 0.63
N LEU A 19 -9.12 1.34 1.83
CA LEU A 19 -9.53 0.28 2.74
C LEU A 19 -10.23 0.85 3.99
N HIS A 20 -10.45 2.16 4.08
CA HIS A 20 -11.01 2.77 5.28
C HIS A 20 -12.36 2.13 5.65
N GLY A 21 -12.56 1.91 6.95
CA GLY A 21 -13.82 1.37 7.48
C GLY A 21 -14.05 -0.12 7.24
N LEU A 22 -13.15 -0.81 6.52
CA LEU A 22 -13.23 -2.25 6.33
C LEU A 22 -12.71 -3.02 7.55
N TYR A 23 -13.24 -4.22 7.75
CA TYR A 23 -12.64 -5.18 8.69
C TYR A 23 -11.31 -5.68 8.13
N PRO A 24 -10.31 -6.00 8.98
CA PRO A 24 -8.99 -6.44 8.53
C PRO A 24 -9.02 -7.61 7.54
N SER A 25 -9.89 -8.60 7.74
CA SER A 25 -10.01 -9.74 6.82
C SER A 25 -10.45 -9.32 5.41
N GLU A 26 -11.48 -8.48 5.31
CA GLU A 26 -11.98 -7.96 4.03
C GLU A 26 -10.95 -7.04 3.35
N ALA A 27 -10.29 -6.20 4.16
CA ALA A 27 -9.28 -5.29 3.66
C ALA A 27 -8.09 -6.02 3.05
N LEU A 28 -7.63 -7.11 3.67
CA LEU A 28 -6.51 -7.92 3.17
C LEU A 28 -6.89 -8.67 1.88
N GLU A 29 -8.12 -9.16 1.76
CA GLU A 29 -8.62 -9.78 0.52
C GLU A 29 -8.63 -8.77 -0.64
N ARG A 30 -9.18 -7.57 -0.41
CA ARG A 30 -9.18 -6.50 -1.43
C ARG A 30 -7.77 -6.03 -1.77
N LEU A 31 -6.90 -5.95 -0.76
CA LEU A 31 -5.50 -5.59 -0.93
C LEU A 31 -4.81 -6.58 -1.87
N GLU A 32 -4.96 -7.88 -1.65
CA GLU A 32 -4.32 -8.89 -2.49
C GLU A 32 -4.72 -8.78 -3.96
N ILE A 33 -6.02 -8.65 -4.24
CA ILE A 33 -6.54 -8.48 -5.60
C ILE A 33 -5.92 -7.24 -6.25
N PHE A 34 -5.89 -6.13 -5.52
CA PHE A 34 -5.31 -4.87 -6.01
C PHE A 34 -3.80 -4.98 -6.27
N LEU A 35 -3.04 -5.64 -5.38
CA LEU A 35 -1.60 -5.84 -5.56
C LEU A 35 -1.32 -6.69 -6.81
N TYR A 36 -2.09 -7.75 -7.01
CA TYR A 36 -1.96 -8.60 -8.19
C TYR A 36 -2.18 -7.81 -9.48
N THR A 37 -3.26 -7.04 -9.59
CA THR A 37 -3.52 -6.27 -10.83
C THR A 37 -2.52 -5.14 -11.04
N THR A 38 -2.19 -4.41 -9.98
CA THR A 38 -1.40 -3.17 -10.07
C THR A 38 0.08 -3.44 -10.28
N SER A 39 0.62 -4.52 -9.69
CA SER A 39 2.02 -4.92 -9.87
C SER A 39 2.39 -5.18 -11.34
N HIS A 40 1.43 -5.52 -12.20
CA HIS A 40 1.70 -5.75 -13.62
C HIS A 40 1.70 -4.46 -14.46
N GLN A 41 1.17 -3.35 -13.93
CA GLN A 41 0.91 -2.13 -14.68
C GLN A 41 1.73 -0.93 -14.17
N ASP A 42 2.00 -0.90 -12.86
CA ASP A 42 2.61 0.21 -12.17
C ASP A 42 3.79 -0.21 -11.32
N THR A 43 4.67 0.75 -11.04
CA THR A 43 5.86 0.55 -10.19
C THR A 43 5.62 0.96 -8.74
N ALA A 44 4.51 1.64 -8.46
CA ALA A 44 4.15 2.13 -7.14
C ALA A 44 2.63 2.28 -7.00
N ALA A 45 2.13 2.19 -5.76
CA ALA A 45 0.73 2.41 -5.45
C ALA A 45 0.56 2.99 -4.04
N LYS A 46 -0.62 3.57 -3.78
CA LYS A 46 -1.01 4.12 -2.47
C LYS A 46 -2.09 3.27 -1.83
N ILE A 47 -1.91 2.90 -0.56
CA ILE A 47 -2.89 2.16 0.22
C ILE A 47 -3.36 3.03 1.37
N ILE A 48 -4.66 3.33 1.44
CA ILE A 48 -5.27 4.11 2.50
C ILE A 48 -5.96 3.15 3.46
N TYR A 49 -5.53 3.11 4.72
CA TYR A 49 -6.13 2.31 5.79
C TYR A 49 -6.87 3.18 6.83
N GLY A 50 -6.73 4.51 6.73
CA GLY A 50 -7.34 5.47 7.64
C GLY A 50 -6.59 5.59 8.98
N ILE A 51 -6.78 6.71 9.67
CA ILE A 51 -6.04 7.03 10.91
C ILE A 51 -6.49 6.10 12.05
N GLY A 52 -7.81 6.04 12.27
CA GLY A 52 -8.48 5.05 13.11
C GLY A 52 -7.79 4.72 14.45
N THR A 53 -7.83 3.44 14.82
CA THR A 53 -7.19 2.88 16.02
C THR A 53 -5.82 2.25 15.73
N GLY A 54 -5.32 2.36 14.50
CA GLY A 54 -4.09 1.69 14.06
C GLY A 54 -4.22 0.19 13.73
N LYS A 55 -5.32 -0.49 14.11
CA LYS A 55 -5.46 -1.94 13.85
C LYS A 55 -5.38 -2.32 12.37
N LEU A 56 -5.96 -1.50 11.49
CA LEU A 56 -5.93 -1.76 10.06
C LEU A 56 -4.55 -1.44 9.46
N GLU A 57 -3.93 -0.37 9.93
CA GLU A 57 -2.54 -0.03 9.62
C GLU A 57 -1.59 -1.19 9.96
N GLU A 58 -1.69 -1.75 11.17
CA GLU A 58 -0.88 -2.87 11.62
C GLU A 58 -1.07 -4.11 10.73
N ALA A 59 -2.33 -4.47 10.43
CA ALA A 59 -2.65 -5.63 9.61
C ALA A 59 -2.12 -5.47 8.18
N VAL A 60 -2.36 -4.30 7.55
CA VAL A 60 -1.92 -3.99 6.19
C VAL A 60 -0.39 -3.95 6.12
N ASN A 61 0.29 -3.28 7.05
CA ASN A 61 1.75 -3.22 7.05
C ASN A 61 2.39 -4.59 7.30
N ALA A 62 1.82 -5.42 8.19
CA ALA A 62 2.30 -6.77 8.42
C ALA A 62 2.15 -7.66 7.18
N TYR A 63 1.07 -7.46 6.40
CA TYR A 63 0.85 -8.15 5.14
C TYR A 63 1.85 -7.71 4.07
N LEU A 64 1.94 -6.40 3.82
CA LEU A 64 2.79 -5.82 2.76
C LEU A 64 4.27 -6.17 2.93
N ARG A 65 4.79 -6.16 4.17
CA ARG A 65 6.19 -6.50 4.46
C ARG A 65 6.56 -7.95 4.15
N LYS A 66 5.58 -8.85 4.04
CA LYS A 66 5.77 -10.27 3.71
C LYS A 66 5.42 -10.58 2.27
N HIS A 67 4.86 -9.62 1.54
CA HIS A 67 4.32 -9.86 0.22
C HIS A 67 5.45 -9.86 -0.84
N PRO A 68 5.59 -10.91 -1.66
CA PRO A 68 6.73 -11.08 -2.55
C PRO A 68 6.83 -10.03 -3.67
N ALA A 69 5.70 -9.42 -4.06
CA ALA A 69 5.69 -8.37 -5.08
C ALA A 69 6.12 -6.99 -4.55
N ILE A 70 6.37 -6.82 -3.25
CA ILE A 70 6.65 -5.51 -2.63
C ILE A 70 8.15 -5.39 -2.32
N ASP A 71 8.78 -4.33 -2.83
CA ASP A 71 10.18 -3.99 -2.55
C ASP A 71 10.29 -3.07 -1.33
N HIS A 72 9.44 -2.02 -1.28
CA HIS A 72 9.47 -1.02 -0.22
C HIS A 72 8.07 -0.59 0.21
N VAL A 73 7.93 -0.30 1.51
CA VAL A 73 6.75 0.30 2.11
C VAL A 73 7.16 1.58 2.82
N ILE A 74 6.56 2.70 2.46
CA ILE A 74 6.75 4.02 3.07
C ILE A 74 5.47 4.37 3.80
N GLY A 75 5.49 4.26 5.13
CA GLY A 75 4.34 4.52 5.98
C GLY A 75 4.20 6.01 6.32
N GLU A 76 2.96 6.49 6.28
CA GLU A 76 2.53 7.82 6.71
C GLU A 76 1.26 7.65 7.57
N THR A 77 0.85 8.69 8.30
CA THR A 77 -0.37 8.57 9.12
C THR A 77 -1.60 8.33 8.25
N GLY A 78 -2.23 7.16 8.40
CA GLY A 78 -3.47 6.77 7.72
C GLY A 78 -3.32 6.21 6.30
N TYR A 79 -2.10 6.14 5.76
CA TYR A 79 -1.83 5.52 4.46
C TYR A 79 -0.37 5.07 4.32
N CYS A 80 -0.06 4.29 3.29
CA CYS A 80 1.31 4.05 2.89
C CYS A 80 1.45 4.10 1.36
N ILE A 81 2.68 4.34 0.91
CA ILE A 81 3.08 4.17 -0.47
C ILE A 81 3.91 2.89 -0.55
N ILE A 82 3.60 2.05 -1.53
CA ILE A 82 4.34 0.83 -1.82
C ILE A 82 5.08 0.96 -3.14
N LEU A 83 6.26 0.35 -3.22
CA LEU A 83 7.01 0.15 -4.45
C LEU A 83 7.01 -1.34 -4.78
N PHE A 84 6.68 -1.69 -6.03
CA PHE A 84 6.71 -3.07 -6.50
C PHE A 84 8.13 -3.52 -6.86
N ALA A 85 8.40 -4.81 -6.69
CA ALA A 85 9.72 -5.43 -6.91
C ALA A 85 10.10 -5.70 -8.38
N ASN A 86 9.34 -5.15 -9.34
CA ASN A 86 9.55 -5.35 -10.78
C ASN A 86 10.96 -5.02 -11.26
#